data_AF-A0A0F7KE06-F1
#
_entry.id   AF-A0A0F7KE06-F1
#
_cell.length_a   1.000
_cell.length_b   1.000
_cell.length_c   1.000
_cell.angle_alpha   90.00
_cell.angle_beta   90.00
_cell.angle_gamma   90.00
#
_symmetry.space_group_name_H-M   'P 1'
#
loop_
_entity.id
_entity.type
_entity.pdbx_description
1 polymer ?
#
loop_
_entity_poly.entity_id
_entity_poly.type
_entity_poly.pdbx_seq_one_letter_code
_entity_poly.pdbx_strand_id
1 'polypeptide(L)'
;MEYTKKLIELASATVTRQEISLIIELVDRVLKHNESNHIRDNILQLIKADKPTIAFKSLALYINRCSRELSHCRSAATRAPLVRSLLYLREKLAAKLSAMPIYKTLAPAEEQESEKKLTLEDAIVKAYQTSVGRTPVSEEIEIWKNNFNNGLPFHEFMLLMGASQEAQQHSQRRSILPDISDGEFIQMAYELVLNRGAAAWEIEPWILKLEDGSMDRAGLLANLFEISYNSSLARANSAPHDGLSCLIMGTDKHVTVNDWQHRSEELRETPPQEADKRYMNRFHIKGEPRILVSALASMYRGGDFIEQFMDNITSQDGFNDYLELVIVDAESPENEYEVIKKYLAHHKNINYIRCNYRIGIYDAWNVAAKAARGEYLTNTNMDDFRRHDSLQLQAGVLDNLPFVDVVYQDLYYTFDPRLSFEEISAFGYQTSLPVITSHNMMRYNSPHNAPMWRKRLHDELGYFDTHYKSAGDYEFWMRCLAAGKKFYKINDPNVIYYQNPKGLSTRPDSRGVVESMEINKNYCRKLIPSEMVISHDQFLQRLNSKEAIWMDVNNSKDRYVLAQQALRNLARHQKYKMTKESNYDQVAC
;
A
#
# COMPACT_ATOMS: atom_id res chain seq x y z
N MET A 1 -8.06 -42.94 5.11
CA MET A 1 -7.81 -41.60 5.70
C MET A 1 -8.04 -41.61 7.20
N GLU A 2 -9.25 -41.84 7.71
CA GLU A 2 -9.51 -41.87 9.17
C GLU A 2 -8.72 -42.96 9.92
N TYR A 3 -8.65 -44.18 9.37
CA TYR A 3 -7.79 -45.24 9.89
C TYR A 3 -6.29 -44.94 9.75
N THR A 4 -5.91 -44.20 8.71
CA THR A 4 -4.54 -43.73 8.53
C THR A 4 -4.15 -42.78 9.66
N LYS A 5 -5.07 -41.88 10.04
CA LYS A 5 -4.89 -40.95 11.16
C LYS A 5 -4.73 -41.71 12.48
N LYS A 6 -5.58 -42.71 12.75
CA LYS A 6 -5.46 -43.58 13.94
C LYS A 6 -4.18 -44.44 13.96
N LEU A 7 -3.72 -44.92 12.81
CA LEU A 7 -2.43 -45.64 12.71
C LEU A 7 -1.23 -44.71 12.94
N ILE A 8 -1.32 -43.45 12.50
CA ILE A 8 -0.29 -42.42 12.77
C ILE A 8 -0.31 -41.99 14.24
N GLU A 9 -1.49 -41.90 14.85
CA GLU A 9 -1.66 -41.65 16.29
C GLU A 9 -1.06 -42.80 17.13
N LEU A 10 -1.35 -44.07 16.78
CA LEU A 10 -0.71 -45.23 17.41
C LEU A 10 0.81 -45.26 17.19
N ALA A 11 1.29 -44.89 16.00
CA ALA A 11 2.72 -44.80 15.72
C ALA A 11 3.42 -43.79 16.65
N SER A 12 2.70 -42.74 17.03
CA SER A 12 3.22 -41.63 17.83
C SER A 12 3.18 -41.92 19.33
N ALA A 13 2.65 -43.07 19.75
CA ALA A 13 2.65 -43.60 21.11
C ALA A 13 3.59 -44.82 21.26
N THR A 14 3.96 -45.20 22.49
CA THR A 14 4.80 -46.39 22.75
C THR A 14 4.03 -47.67 22.41
N VAL A 15 4.44 -48.37 21.35
CA VAL A 15 3.71 -49.52 20.78
C VAL A 15 3.90 -50.79 21.63
N THR A 16 2.82 -51.50 21.94
CA THR A 16 2.84 -52.76 22.71
C THR A 16 3.13 -54.00 21.85
N ARG A 17 3.62 -55.10 22.44
CA ARG A 17 3.90 -56.36 21.71
C ARG A 17 2.67 -56.96 21.01
N GLN A 18 1.47 -56.78 21.57
CA GLN A 18 0.22 -57.25 20.94
C GLN A 18 -0.10 -56.45 19.67
N GLU A 19 0.20 -55.15 19.65
CA GLU A 19 0.03 -54.29 18.47
C GLU A 19 1.05 -54.62 17.39
N ILE A 20 2.29 -54.96 17.76
CA ILE A 20 3.33 -55.41 16.81
C ILE A 20 2.94 -56.75 16.14
N SER A 21 2.45 -57.75 16.89
CA SER A 21 1.97 -59.02 16.31
C SER A 21 0.81 -58.82 15.33
N LEU A 22 -0.10 -57.89 15.62
CA LEU A 22 -1.21 -57.54 14.73
C LEU A 22 -0.71 -56.96 13.39
N ILE A 23 0.33 -56.12 13.41
CA ILE A 23 0.91 -55.54 12.20
C ILE A 23 1.60 -56.60 11.36
N ILE A 24 2.38 -57.51 11.98
CA ILE A 24 3.05 -58.58 11.24
C ILE A 24 2.01 -59.41 10.49
N GLU A 25 0.89 -59.77 11.14
CA GLU A 25 -0.20 -60.51 10.50
C GLU A 25 -0.89 -59.72 9.37
N LEU A 26 -1.13 -58.42 9.56
CA LEU A 26 -1.73 -57.53 8.56
C LEU A 26 -0.81 -57.37 7.34
N VAL A 27 0.48 -57.13 7.56
CA VAL A 27 1.49 -56.96 6.51
C VAL A 27 1.70 -58.26 5.72
N ASP A 28 1.76 -59.41 6.40
CA ASP A 28 1.95 -60.72 5.76
C ASP A 28 0.74 -61.21 4.96
N ARG A 29 -0.50 -60.83 5.31
CA ARG A 29 -1.69 -61.26 4.56
C ARG A 29 -2.12 -60.28 3.47
N VAL A 30 -1.95 -58.97 3.70
CA VAL A 30 -2.39 -57.93 2.76
C VAL A 30 -1.40 -57.76 1.61
N LEU A 31 -0.10 -57.81 1.89
CA LEU A 31 0.92 -57.51 0.87
C LEU A 31 1.44 -58.77 0.16
N LYS A 32 1.16 -59.97 0.67
CA LYS A 32 1.57 -61.25 0.05
C LYS A 32 0.78 -61.61 -1.21
N HIS A 33 -0.39 -61.00 -1.42
CA HIS A 33 -1.23 -61.19 -2.60
C HIS A 33 -1.08 -60.10 -3.68
N ASN A 34 -0.20 -59.11 -3.47
CA ASN A 34 0.16 -58.08 -4.46
C ASN A 34 1.61 -58.29 -4.90
N GLU A 35 1.95 -58.00 -6.16
CA GLU A 35 3.33 -58.13 -6.70
C GLU A 35 4.37 -57.21 -6.03
N SER A 36 3.99 -56.44 -5.00
CA SER A 36 4.85 -55.49 -4.26
C SER A 36 5.58 -56.15 -3.07
N ASN A 37 6.31 -57.24 -3.33
CA ASN A 37 7.07 -57.97 -2.29
C ASN A 37 8.10 -57.09 -1.56
N HIS A 38 8.71 -56.11 -2.23
CA HIS A 38 9.71 -55.23 -1.61
C HIS A 38 9.17 -54.30 -0.51
N ILE A 39 7.93 -53.80 -0.63
CA ILE A 39 7.35 -52.92 0.40
C ILE A 39 6.98 -53.75 1.64
N ARG A 40 6.47 -54.96 1.43
CA ARG A 40 6.23 -55.95 2.51
C ARG A 40 7.50 -56.25 3.28
N ASP A 41 8.56 -56.62 2.56
CA ASP A 41 9.81 -57.05 3.18
C ASP A 41 10.50 -55.91 3.94
N ASN A 42 10.44 -54.68 3.43
CA ASN A 42 10.93 -53.49 4.13
C ASN A 42 10.17 -53.21 5.43
N ILE A 43 8.84 -53.29 5.42
CA ILE A 43 8.04 -53.07 6.63
C ILE A 43 8.30 -54.18 7.66
N LEU A 44 8.42 -55.44 7.22
CA LEU A 44 8.76 -56.57 8.12
C LEU A 44 10.19 -56.46 8.67
N GLN A 45 11.15 -55.95 7.90
CA GLN A 45 12.51 -55.68 8.40
C GLN A 45 12.52 -54.57 9.45
N LEU A 46 11.78 -53.47 9.24
CA LEU A 46 11.66 -52.38 10.22
C LEU A 46 11.03 -52.86 11.54
N ILE A 47 10.10 -53.81 11.47
CA ILE A 47 9.50 -54.43 12.66
C ILE A 47 10.51 -55.36 13.35
N LYS A 48 11.25 -56.20 12.60
CA LYS A 48 12.31 -57.06 13.16
C LYS A 48 13.46 -56.25 13.78
N ALA A 49 13.70 -55.04 13.30
CA ALA A 49 14.70 -54.10 13.83
C ALA A 49 14.18 -53.24 15.01
N ASP A 50 13.05 -53.61 15.61
CA ASP A 50 12.42 -52.95 16.76
C ASP A 50 12.09 -51.45 16.53
N LYS A 51 11.68 -51.11 15.31
CA LYS A 51 11.25 -49.74 14.92
C LYS A 51 9.76 -49.69 14.53
N PRO A 52 8.83 -50.04 15.44
CA PRO A 52 7.41 -50.20 15.12
C PRO A 52 6.74 -48.88 14.69
N THR A 53 7.06 -47.75 15.32
CA THR A 53 6.55 -46.41 14.96
C THR A 53 6.81 -46.05 13.50
N ILE A 54 8.01 -46.36 13.01
CA ILE A 54 8.39 -46.06 11.62
C ILE A 54 7.66 -47.02 10.68
N ALA A 55 7.57 -48.32 11.04
CA ALA A 55 6.79 -49.29 10.29
C ALA A 55 5.31 -48.89 10.15
N PHE A 56 4.70 -48.33 11.20
CA PHE A 56 3.33 -47.79 11.16
C PHE A 56 3.17 -46.60 10.23
N LYS A 57 4.09 -45.62 10.30
CA LYS A 57 4.08 -44.46 9.40
C LYS A 57 4.26 -44.91 7.94
N SER A 58 5.12 -45.89 7.68
CA SER A 58 5.30 -46.46 6.33
C SER A 58 4.06 -47.19 5.81
N LEU A 59 3.37 -47.97 6.66
CA LEU A 59 2.12 -48.63 6.28
C LEU A 59 1.00 -47.61 6.02
N ALA A 60 0.91 -46.55 6.84
CA ALA A 60 -0.03 -45.44 6.67
C ALA A 60 0.19 -44.68 5.35
N LEU A 61 1.46 -44.43 5.00
CA LEU A 61 1.82 -43.81 3.72
C LEU A 61 1.52 -44.72 2.53
N TYR A 62 1.75 -46.04 2.64
CA TYR A 62 1.38 -47.00 1.59
C TYR A 62 -0.13 -47.00 1.32
N ILE A 63 -0.96 -47.01 2.38
CA ILE A 63 -2.41 -46.94 2.26
C ILE A 63 -2.85 -45.64 1.57
N ASN A 64 -2.24 -44.50 1.95
CA ASN A 64 -2.53 -43.21 1.30
C ASN A 64 -2.09 -43.19 -0.17
N ARG A 65 -0.97 -43.84 -0.51
CA ARG A 65 -0.51 -44.00 -1.89
C ARG A 65 -1.49 -44.82 -2.71
N CYS A 66 -1.90 -46.01 -2.23
CA CYS A 66 -2.91 -46.82 -2.91
C CYS A 66 -4.24 -46.04 -3.09
N SER A 67 -4.64 -45.22 -2.11
CA SER A 67 -5.82 -44.37 -2.23
C SER A 67 -5.69 -43.32 -3.34
N ARG A 68 -4.50 -42.74 -3.52
CA ARG A 68 -4.23 -41.78 -4.62
C ARG A 68 -4.15 -42.49 -5.97
N GLU A 69 -3.48 -43.64 -6.06
CA GLU A 69 -3.40 -44.42 -7.31
C GLU A 69 -4.79 -44.88 -7.77
N LEU A 70 -5.69 -45.26 -6.85
CA LEU A 70 -7.09 -45.55 -7.12
C LEU A 70 -7.86 -44.38 -7.77
N SER A 71 -7.59 -43.15 -7.33
CA SER A 71 -8.21 -41.96 -7.93
C SER A 71 -7.74 -41.69 -9.37
N HIS A 72 -6.66 -42.34 -9.81
CA HIS A 72 -6.08 -42.15 -11.15
C HIS A 72 -6.27 -43.34 -12.11
N CYS A 73 -6.60 -44.55 -11.62
CA CYS A 73 -6.90 -45.69 -12.50
C CYS A 73 -8.16 -45.43 -13.34
N ARG A 74 -8.15 -45.70 -14.65
CA ARG A 74 -9.30 -45.42 -15.55
C ARG A 74 -10.19 -46.63 -15.85
N SER A 75 -9.73 -47.88 -15.62
CA SER A 75 -10.51 -49.10 -15.92
C SER A 75 -10.93 -49.85 -14.65
N ALA A 76 -12.13 -50.44 -14.67
CA ALA A 76 -12.65 -51.22 -13.54
C ALA A 76 -11.79 -52.47 -13.23
N ALA A 77 -11.19 -53.07 -14.27
CA ALA A 77 -10.32 -54.25 -14.13
C ALA A 77 -9.03 -53.94 -13.35
N THR A 78 -8.48 -52.72 -13.47
CA THR A 78 -7.29 -52.29 -12.69
C THR A 78 -7.65 -51.78 -11.29
N ARG A 79 -8.87 -51.24 -11.10
CA ARG A 79 -9.35 -50.78 -9.78
C ARG A 79 -9.71 -51.92 -8.83
N ALA A 80 -10.29 -53.01 -9.35
CA ALA A 80 -10.90 -54.06 -8.53
C ALA A 80 -9.96 -54.72 -7.50
N PRO A 81 -8.69 -55.06 -7.83
CA PRO A 81 -7.76 -55.64 -6.86
C PRO A 81 -7.38 -54.66 -5.74
N LEU A 82 -7.18 -53.38 -6.07
CA LEU A 82 -6.78 -52.32 -5.13
C LEU A 82 -7.93 -51.98 -4.17
N VAL A 83 -9.17 -51.90 -4.67
CA VAL A 83 -10.36 -51.66 -3.85
C VAL A 83 -10.60 -52.83 -2.88
N ARG A 84 -10.51 -54.08 -3.34
CA ARG A 84 -10.67 -55.26 -2.47
C ARG A 84 -9.64 -55.27 -1.34
N SER A 85 -8.40 -54.91 -1.64
CA SER A 85 -7.31 -54.84 -0.65
C SER A 85 -7.58 -53.77 0.42
N LEU A 86 -8.04 -52.58 0.03
CA LEU A 86 -8.35 -51.50 0.97
C LEU A 86 -9.62 -51.75 1.81
N LEU A 87 -10.65 -52.38 1.24
CA LEU A 87 -11.87 -52.73 1.97
C LEU A 87 -11.60 -53.79 3.04
N TYR A 88 -10.81 -54.82 2.71
CA TYR A 88 -10.37 -55.82 3.69
C TYR A 88 -9.59 -55.18 4.85
N LEU A 89 -8.71 -54.22 4.55
CA LEU A 89 -7.93 -53.48 5.53
C LEU A 89 -8.80 -52.65 6.49
N ARG A 90 -9.82 -51.98 5.93
CA ARG A 90 -10.79 -51.15 6.67
C ARG A 90 -11.56 -51.97 7.71
N GLU A 91 -12.09 -53.13 7.31
CA GLU A 91 -12.93 -53.96 8.19
C GLU A 91 -12.16 -54.51 9.38
N LYS A 92 -10.87 -54.83 9.22
CA LYS A 92 -10.05 -55.39 10.31
C LYS A 92 -9.48 -54.33 11.25
N LEU A 93 -9.20 -53.11 10.77
CA LEU A 93 -8.73 -52.00 11.61
C LEU A 93 -9.84 -51.38 12.49
N ALA A 94 -11.08 -51.37 11.98
CA ALA A 94 -12.26 -50.83 12.67
C ALA A 94 -12.51 -51.45 14.05
N ALA A 95 -12.37 -52.78 14.15
CA ALA A 95 -12.74 -53.52 15.36
C ALA A 95 -11.73 -53.37 16.52
N LYS A 96 -10.50 -52.93 16.25
CA LYS A 96 -9.41 -52.96 17.25
C LYS A 96 -8.99 -51.59 17.80
N LEU A 97 -9.26 -50.50 17.08
CA LEU A 97 -8.79 -49.14 17.44
C LEU A 97 -9.73 -48.34 18.35
N SER A 98 -10.87 -48.89 18.73
CA SER A 98 -11.94 -48.19 19.45
C SER A 98 -11.83 -48.21 20.98
N ALA A 99 -10.71 -48.63 21.57
CA ALA A 99 -10.65 -49.04 22.99
C ALA A 99 -9.72 -48.25 23.96
N MET A 100 -9.27 -46.99 23.70
CA MET A 100 -8.23 -46.33 24.55
C MET A 100 -8.41 -44.79 24.82
N PRO A 101 -8.13 -44.25 26.06
CA PRO A 101 -8.23 -42.78 26.37
C PRO A 101 -7.05 -42.11 27.15
N ILE A 102 -6.71 -40.80 26.93
CA ILE A 102 -5.73 -39.98 27.73
C ILE A 102 -6.00 -38.44 27.69
N TYR A 103 -5.83 -37.71 28.83
CA TYR A 103 -5.25 -36.32 28.94
C TYR A 103 -4.97 -35.86 30.40
N LYS A 104 -3.90 -35.04 30.64
CA LYS A 104 -3.85 -33.91 31.63
C LYS A 104 -2.60 -32.99 31.50
N THR A 105 -2.79 -31.72 31.86
CA THR A 105 -2.02 -30.44 31.67
C THR A 105 -1.18 -29.99 32.89
N LEU A 106 -0.34 -28.93 32.75
CA LEU A 106 -0.23 -27.74 33.64
C LEU A 106 0.76 -26.64 33.12
N ALA A 107 0.56 -25.37 33.54
CA ALA A 107 1.11 -24.08 33.04
C ALA A 107 1.99 -23.31 34.12
N PRO A 108 2.20 -21.95 34.11
CA PRO A 108 3.32 -21.16 33.51
C PRO A 108 4.02 -20.13 34.48
N ALA A 109 4.98 -19.28 34.01
CA ALA A 109 5.42 -18.02 34.70
C ALA A 109 6.21 -16.95 33.85
N GLU A 110 5.70 -15.70 33.87
CA GLU A 110 6.19 -14.26 33.89
C GLU A 110 7.43 -13.63 33.18
N GLU A 111 7.32 -12.32 32.85
CA GLU A 111 8.10 -11.40 31.97
C GLU A 111 8.94 -10.29 32.67
N GLN A 112 9.94 -9.69 31.96
CA GLN A 112 10.49 -8.31 32.10
C GLN A 112 11.08 -7.78 30.77
N GLU A 113 10.81 -6.51 30.39
CA GLU A 113 11.01 -5.91 29.05
C GLU A 113 12.22 -4.92 28.94
N SER A 114 12.97 -5.00 27.83
CA SER A 114 13.96 -4.03 27.32
C SER A 114 13.84 -3.92 25.80
N GLU A 115 14.06 -2.74 25.20
CA GLU A 115 13.95 -2.50 23.74
C GLU A 115 14.87 -3.44 22.93
N LYS A 116 14.28 -4.55 22.46
CA LYS A 116 14.95 -5.59 21.67
C LYS A 116 14.73 -5.36 20.17
N LYS A 117 15.81 -5.41 19.38
CA LYS A 117 15.72 -5.71 17.94
C LYS A 117 14.97 -7.03 17.77
N LEU A 118 13.80 -7.02 17.13
CA LEU A 118 13.01 -8.22 16.84
C LEU A 118 13.83 -9.20 15.97
N THR A 119 14.13 -10.37 16.53
CA THR A 119 14.77 -11.49 15.83
C THR A 119 13.71 -12.41 15.19
N LEU A 120 14.11 -13.30 14.28
CA LEU A 120 13.20 -14.30 13.69
C LEU A 120 12.59 -15.22 14.77
N GLU A 121 13.35 -15.51 15.82
CA GLU A 121 12.88 -16.24 17.00
C GLU A 121 11.80 -15.46 17.73
N ASP A 122 12.01 -14.15 17.96
CA ASP A 122 11.00 -13.29 18.58
C ASP A 122 9.70 -13.25 17.74
N ALA A 123 9.82 -13.27 16.41
CA ALA A 123 8.67 -13.31 15.51
C ALA A 123 7.91 -14.64 15.55
N ILE A 124 8.61 -15.79 15.61
CA ILE A 124 8.01 -17.13 15.77
C ILE A 124 7.28 -17.22 17.12
N VAL A 125 7.94 -16.76 18.19
CA VAL A 125 7.37 -16.74 19.54
C VAL A 125 6.11 -15.88 19.58
N LYS A 126 6.15 -14.67 19.01
CA LYS A 126 4.99 -13.78 18.97
C LYS A 126 3.83 -14.37 18.16
N ALA A 127 4.12 -15.05 17.04
CA ALA A 127 3.10 -15.71 16.21
C ALA A 127 2.42 -16.87 16.94
N TYR A 128 3.17 -17.69 17.68
CA TYR A 128 2.63 -18.76 18.53
C TYR A 128 1.77 -18.22 19.67
N GLN A 129 2.24 -17.19 20.36
CA GLN A 129 1.48 -16.55 21.44
C GLN A 129 0.16 -15.96 20.93
N THR A 130 0.19 -15.35 19.74
CA THR A 130 -0.98 -14.66 19.19
C THR A 130 -1.97 -15.62 18.53
N SER A 131 -1.50 -16.60 17.77
CA SER A 131 -2.35 -17.51 16.97
C SER A 131 -2.78 -18.75 17.73
N VAL A 132 -1.94 -19.25 18.64
CA VAL A 132 -2.14 -20.52 19.34
C VAL A 132 -2.27 -20.35 20.86
N GLY A 133 -1.92 -19.18 21.40
CA GLY A 133 -2.11 -18.85 22.82
C GLY A 133 -1.04 -19.42 23.75
N ARG A 134 0.11 -19.86 23.23
CA ARG A 134 1.24 -20.38 24.01
C ARG A 134 2.57 -19.96 23.43
N THR A 135 3.64 -20.01 24.23
CA THR A 135 5.02 -19.87 23.74
C THR A 135 5.47 -21.20 23.10
N PRO A 136 6.14 -21.20 21.92
CA PRO A 136 6.65 -22.41 21.29
C PRO A 136 7.85 -22.97 22.06
N VAL A 137 8.05 -24.29 21.99
CA VAL A 137 9.26 -24.92 22.56
C VAL A 137 10.47 -24.73 21.64
N SER A 138 11.69 -24.86 22.18
CA SER A 138 12.93 -24.64 21.42
C SER A 138 13.02 -25.51 20.17
N GLU A 139 12.51 -26.76 20.18
CA GLU A 139 12.48 -27.58 18.96
C GLU A 139 11.51 -27.04 17.90
N GLU A 140 10.36 -26.46 18.29
CA GLU A 140 9.42 -25.84 17.34
C GLU A 140 10.03 -24.58 16.72
N ILE A 141 10.73 -23.77 17.52
CA ILE A 141 11.46 -22.61 17.05
C ILE A 141 12.53 -23.04 16.03
N GLU A 142 13.29 -24.10 16.31
CA GLU A 142 14.29 -24.65 15.38
C GLU A 142 13.68 -25.28 14.12
N ILE A 143 12.53 -25.94 14.23
CA ILE A 143 11.79 -26.47 13.06
C ILE A 143 11.35 -25.32 12.15
N TRP A 144 10.76 -24.27 12.72
CA TRP A 144 10.32 -23.13 11.93
C TRP A 144 11.50 -22.35 11.35
N LYS A 145 12.58 -22.14 12.10
CA LYS A 145 13.84 -21.58 11.57
C LYS A 145 14.38 -22.39 10.40
N ASN A 146 14.38 -23.71 10.50
CA ASN A 146 14.80 -24.58 9.40
C ASN A 146 13.85 -24.52 8.21
N ASN A 147 12.54 -24.40 8.44
CA ASN A 147 11.57 -24.22 7.36
C ASN A 147 11.74 -22.86 6.66
N PHE A 148 11.98 -21.78 7.42
CA PHE A 148 12.32 -20.47 6.86
C PHE A 148 13.61 -20.52 6.03
N ASN A 149 14.64 -21.20 6.54
CA ASN A 149 15.90 -21.39 5.81
C ASN A 149 15.75 -22.26 4.56
N ASN A 150 14.75 -23.15 4.52
CA ASN A 150 14.39 -23.97 3.37
C ASN A 150 13.32 -23.31 2.47
N GLY A 151 13.05 -22.01 2.64
CA GLY A 151 12.24 -21.22 1.73
C GLY A 151 10.75 -21.15 2.08
N LEU A 152 10.31 -21.62 3.24
CA LEU A 152 8.94 -21.42 3.71
C LEU A 152 8.70 -19.91 3.96
N PRO A 153 7.73 -19.26 3.31
CA PRO A 153 7.46 -17.85 3.55
C PRO A 153 6.65 -17.65 4.86
N PHE A 154 6.87 -16.52 5.55
CA PHE A 154 6.25 -16.21 6.86
C PHE A 154 4.71 -16.25 6.86
N HIS A 155 4.08 -16.03 5.72
CA HIS A 155 2.64 -16.13 5.59
C HIS A 155 2.10 -17.55 5.65
N GLU A 156 2.81 -18.49 5.02
CA GLU A 156 2.43 -19.89 5.02
C GLU A 156 2.60 -20.47 6.42
N PHE A 157 3.63 -20.01 7.15
CA PHE A 157 3.73 -20.23 8.59
C PHE A 157 2.51 -19.69 9.36
N MET A 158 2.10 -18.43 9.16
CA MET A 158 0.92 -17.86 9.83
C MET A 158 -0.38 -18.61 9.49
N LEU A 159 -0.53 -19.08 8.25
CA LEU A 159 -1.64 -19.91 7.80
C LEU A 159 -1.66 -21.28 8.48
N LEU A 160 -0.50 -21.97 8.52
CA LEU A 160 -0.35 -23.26 9.18
C LEU A 160 -0.64 -23.15 10.68
N MET A 161 -0.22 -22.05 11.29
CA MET A 161 -0.48 -21.74 12.70
C MET A 161 -1.97 -21.50 12.95
N GLY A 162 -2.64 -20.66 12.14
CA GLY A 162 -4.06 -20.38 12.28
C GLY A 162 -4.97 -21.58 11.95
N ALA A 163 -4.53 -22.46 11.05
CA ALA A 163 -5.24 -23.70 10.70
C ALA A 163 -4.98 -24.85 11.69
N SER A 164 -4.07 -24.67 12.66
CA SER A 164 -3.75 -25.70 13.63
C SER A 164 -4.94 -25.96 14.56
N GLN A 165 -5.07 -27.20 15.01
CA GLN A 165 -6.13 -27.58 15.96
C GLN A 165 -5.98 -26.83 17.30
N GLU A 166 -4.74 -26.48 17.67
CA GLU A 166 -4.43 -25.70 18.86
C GLU A 166 -4.93 -24.25 18.71
N ALA A 167 -4.73 -23.63 17.54
CA ALA A 167 -5.34 -22.34 17.22
C ALA A 167 -6.87 -22.42 17.22
N GLN A 168 -7.46 -23.49 16.67
CA GLN A 168 -8.92 -23.69 16.67
C GLN A 168 -9.52 -23.91 18.08
N GLN A 169 -8.72 -24.44 19.01
CA GLN A 169 -9.12 -24.63 20.41
C GLN A 169 -8.92 -23.36 21.23
N HIS A 170 -7.84 -22.62 20.96
CA HIS A 170 -7.64 -21.26 21.47
C HIS A 170 -8.73 -20.30 20.94
N SER A 171 -9.24 -20.54 19.72
CA SER A 171 -10.24 -19.71 19.04
C SER A 171 -11.69 -19.84 19.52
N GLN A 172 -11.94 -20.18 20.79
CA GLN A 172 -13.15 -19.64 21.44
C GLN A 172 -13.10 -18.09 21.50
N ARG A 173 -11.90 -17.51 21.34
CA ARG A 173 -11.69 -16.11 20.95
C ARG A 173 -11.39 -16.04 19.45
N ARG A 174 -12.40 -15.72 18.64
CA ARG A 174 -12.39 -15.65 17.16
C ARG A 174 -11.48 -14.59 16.53
N SER A 175 -10.46 -14.08 17.22
CA SER A 175 -9.78 -12.88 16.75
C SER A 175 -8.30 -12.90 17.10
N ILE A 176 -7.44 -12.83 16.08
CA ILE A 176 -6.04 -12.43 16.22
C ILE A 176 -6.05 -11.01 16.77
N LEU A 177 -5.45 -10.78 17.95
CA LEU A 177 -5.48 -9.51 18.68
C LEU A 177 -6.91 -9.02 19.02
N PRO A 178 -7.68 -9.74 19.85
CA PRO A 178 -9.09 -9.44 20.11
C PRO A 178 -9.33 -8.06 20.75
N ASP A 179 -8.30 -7.49 21.36
CA ASP A 179 -8.39 -6.25 22.13
C ASP A 179 -8.31 -4.98 21.26
N ILE A 180 -7.98 -5.11 19.97
CA ILE A 180 -8.00 -3.99 19.00
C ILE A 180 -9.20 -4.11 18.08
N SER A 181 -9.70 -2.99 17.57
CA SER A 181 -10.82 -2.99 16.62
C SER A 181 -10.41 -3.63 15.27
N ASP A 182 -11.39 -4.02 14.46
CA ASP A 182 -11.11 -4.54 13.12
C ASP A 182 -10.41 -3.51 12.23
N GLY A 183 -10.76 -2.22 12.34
CA GLY A 183 -10.10 -1.15 11.60
C GLY A 183 -8.63 -0.96 12.01
N GLU A 184 -8.30 -1.06 13.31
CA GLU A 184 -6.92 -1.02 13.80
C GLU A 184 -6.14 -2.26 13.36
N PHE A 185 -6.78 -3.43 13.40
CA PHE A 185 -6.20 -4.66 12.91
C PHE A 185 -5.87 -4.58 11.41
N ILE A 186 -6.77 -4.04 10.59
CA ILE A 186 -6.54 -3.86 9.15
C ILE A 186 -5.33 -2.96 8.90
N GLN A 187 -5.21 -1.82 9.58
CA GLN A 187 -4.04 -0.95 9.45
C GLN A 187 -2.74 -1.68 9.78
N MET A 188 -2.72 -2.36 10.93
CA MET A 188 -1.57 -3.14 11.35
C MET A 188 -1.23 -4.26 10.36
N ALA A 189 -2.23 -4.97 9.84
CA ALA A 189 -2.04 -6.04 8.86
C ALA A 189 -1.42 -5.52 7.56
N TYR A 190 -1.87 -4.36 7.06
CA TYR A 190 -1.28 -3.71 5.90
C TYR A 190 0.17 -3.29 6.14
N GLU A 191 0.48 -2.71 7.30
CA GLU A 191 1.84 -2.29 7.66
C GLU A 191 2.81 -3.48 7.76
N LEU A 192 2.34 -4.61 8.30
CA LEU A 192 3.13 -5.82 8.47
C LEU A 192 3.34 -6.58 7.16
N VAL A 193 2.28 -6.72 6.36
CA VAL A 193 2.27 -7.62 5.18
C VAL A 193 2.64 -6.90 3.88
N LEU A 194 2.18 -5.66 3.72
CA LEU A 194 2.36 -4.86 2.50
C LEU A 194 3.37 -3.72 2.68
N ASN A 195 3.88 -3.51 3.89
CA ASN A 195 4.80 -2.44 4.25
C ASN A 195 4.30 -1.03 3.87
N ARG A 196 2.98 -0.81 3.98
CA ARG A 196 2.31 0.47 3.79
C ARG A 196 1.06 0.54 4.65
N GLY A 197 0.50 1.73 4.84
CA GLY A 197 -0.82 1.87 5.44
C GLY A 197 -1.96 1.38 4.54
N ALA A 198 -3.07 1.00 5.15
CA ALA A 198 -4.33 0.76 4.44
C ALA A 198 -4.99 2.11 4.15
N ALA A 199 -5.37 2.40 2.90
CA ALA A 199 -6.12 3.60 2.61
C ALA A 199 -7.60 3.48 3.04
N ALA A 200 -8.29 4.61 3.19
CA ALA A 200 -9.68 4.63 3.64
C ALA A 200 -10.62 3.73 2.81
N TRP A 201 -10.48 3.73 1.47
CA TRP A 201 -11.28 2.89 0.57
C TRP A 201 -10.93 1.40 0.63
N GLU A 202 -9.82 1.02 1.26
CA GLU A 202 -9.44 -0.37 1.47
C GLU A 202 -9.95 -0.90 2.80
N ILE A 203 -10.04 -0.05 3.82
CA ILE A 203 -10.46 -0.43 5.17
C ILE A 203 -11.92 -0.87 5.19
N GLU A 204 -12.81 -0.08 4.60
CA GLU A 204 -14.25 -0.31 4.69
C GLU A 204 -14.69 -1.68 4.11
N PRO A 205 -14.24 -2.11 2.91
CA PRO A 205 -14.54 -3.46 2.42
C PRO A 205 -14.06 -4.57 3.34
N TRP A 206 -12.92 -4.40 4.02
CA TRP A 206 -12.42 -5.37 4.97
C TRP A 206 -13.25 -5.42 6.25
N ILE A 207 -13.63 -4.26 6.79
CA ILE A 207 -14.51 -4.16 7.97
C ILE A 207 -15.81 -4.91 7.70
N LEU A 208 -16.45 -4.69 6.55
CA LEU A 208 -17.72 -5.34 6.22
C LEU A 208 -17.60 -6.87 6.21
N LYS A 209 -16.53 -7.42 5.63
CA LYS A 209 -16.29 -8.87 5.59
C LYS A 209 -15.98 -9.48 6.96
N LEU A 210 -15.33 -8.72 7.84
CA LEU A 210 -15.06 -9.15 9.22
C LEU A 210 -16.33 -9.10 10.07
N GLU A 211 -17.15 -8.06 9.89
CA GLU A 211 -18.40 -7.86 10.65
C GLU A 211 -19.53 -8.83 10.22
N ASP A 212 -19.62 -9.19 8.94
CA ASP A 212 -20.61 -10.15 8.44
C ASP A 212 -20.17 -11.63 8.59
N GLY A 213 -18.93 -11.86 9.01
CA GLY A 213 -18.35 -13.18 9.23
C GLY A 213 -18.04 -13.97 7.96
N SER A 214 -18.12 -13.35 6.78
CA SER A 214 -17.66 -13.93 5.51
C SER A 214 -16.15 -14.13 5.47
N MET A 215 -15.41 -13.42 6.32
CA MET A 215 -13.98 -13.53 6.52
C MET A 215 -13.62 -13.35 7.99
N ASP A 216 -12.60 -14.07 8.47
CA ASP A 216 -11.97 -13.80 9.75
C ASP A 216 -10.62 -13.07 9.57
N ARG A 217 -10.03 -12.61 10.67
CA ARG A 217 -8.75 -11.90 10.65
C ARG A 217 -7.60 -12.72 10.07
N ALA A 218 -7.64 -14.05 10.21
CA ALA A 218 -6.67 -14.95 9.60
C ALA A 218 -6.82 -15.00 8.07
N GLY A 219 -8.05 -15.07 7.57
CA GLY A 219 -8.38 -14.99 6.15
C GLY A 219 -8.00 -13.66 5.52
N LEU A 220 -8.15 -12.54 6.26
CA LEU A 220 -7.67 -11.23 5.81
C LEU A 220 -6.15 -11.24 5.62
N LEU A 221 -5.39 -11.70 6.63
CA LEU A 221 -3.94 -11.79 6.53
C LEU A 221 -3.51 -12.68 5.35
N ALA A 222 -4.15 -13.85 5.20
CA ALA A 222 -3.92 -14.74 4.07
C ALA A 222 -4.09 -14.02 2.72
N ASN A 223 -5.16 -13.24 2.58
CA ASN A 223 -5.44 -12.50 1.35
C ASN A 223 -4.41 -11.38 1.11
N LEU A 224 -4.04 -10.63 2.14
CA LEU A 224 -2.98 -9.61 2.02
C LEU A 224 -1.63 -10.25 1.66
N PHE A 225 -1.34 -11.44 2.16
CA PHE A 225 -0.12 -12.16 1.80
C PHE A 225 -0.13 -12.66 0.36
N GLU A 226 -1.26 -13.16 -0.13
CA GLU A 226 -1.45 -13.49 -1.54
C GLU A 226 -1.26 -12.25 -2.42
N ILE A 227 -1.83 -11.11 -2.03
CA ILE A 227 -1.61 -9.81 -2.70
C ILE A 227 -0.12 -9.44 -2.69
N SER A 228 0.57 -9.59 -1.55
CA SER A 228 1.99 -9.28 -1.39
C SER A 228 2.88 -10.18 -2.26
N TYR A 229 2.57 -11.47 -2.28
CA TYR A 229 3.27 -12.48 -3.08
C TYR A 229 3.09 -12.22 -4.57
N ASN A 230 1.86 -12.04 -5.03
CA ASN A 230 1.55 -11.75 -6.43
C ASN A 230 2.19 -10.42 -6.86
N SER A 231 2.17 -9.40 -6.00
CA SER A 231 2.84 -8.12 -6.25
C SER A 231 4.35 -8.27 -6.33
N SER A 232 4.95 -9.12 -5.49
CA SER A 232 6.39 -9.37 -5.50
C SER A 232 6.82 -10.16 -6.74
N LEU A 233 6.04 -11.16 -7.16
CA LEU A 233 6.25 -11.86 -8.42
C LEU A 233 6.11 -10.94 -9.63
N ALA A 234 5.12 -10.05 -9.63
CA ALA A 234 4.95 -9.06 -10.69
C ALA A 234 6.16 -8.12 -10.75
N ARG A 235 6.57 -7.52 -9.63
CA ARG A 235 7.74 -6.62 -9.54
C ARG A 235 9.07 -7.31 -9.88
N ALA A 236 9.23 -8.59 -9.55
CA ALA A 236 10.43 -9.34 -9.93
C ALA A 236 10.54 -9.52 -11.45
N ASN A 237 9.41 -9.49 -12.16
CA ASN A 237 9.32 -9.72 -13.61
C ASN A 237 9.02 -8.45 -14.43
N SER A 238 8.78 -7.30 -13.78
CA SER A 238 8.51 -6.03 -14.47
C SER A 238 9.18 -4.86 -13.76
N ALA A 239 9.76 -3.96 -14.56
CA ALA A 239 10.16 -2.66 -14.03
C ALA A 239 8.92 -1.88 -13.58
N PRO A 240 8.97 -1.14 -12.46
CA PRO A 240 7.86 -0.28 -12.01
C PRO A 240 7.48 0.78 -13.06
N HIS A 241 8.43 1.17 -13.90
CA HIS A 241 8.22 2.05 -15.04
C HIS A 241 9.01 1.50 -16.23
N ASP A 242 8.44 1.56 -17.43
CA ASP A 242 9.17 1.29 -18.68
C ASP A 242 9.73 2.59 -19.29
N GLY A 243 9.33 3.75 -18.77
CA GLY A 243 9.63 5.07 -19.33
C GLY A 243 8.92 5.36 -20.66
N LEU A 244 8.14 4.41 -21.17
CA LEU A 244 7.52 4.41 -22.50
C LEU A 244 6.00 4.36 -22.40
N SER A 245 5.45 4.27 -21.19
CA SER A 245 4.04 4.35 -20.92
C SER A 245 3.75 5.01 -19.58
N CYS A 246 2.52 5.47 -19.41
CA CYS A 246 2.04 6.05 -18.15
C CYS A 246 0.53 5.87 -17.97
N LEU A 247 0.11 5.83 -16.71
CA LEU A 247 -1.27 6.04 -16.32
C LEU A 247 -1.52 7.55 -16.20
N ILE A 248 -2.49 8.08 -16.94
CA ILE A 248 -2.88 9.49 -16.85
C ILE A 248 -3.56 9.72 -15.50
N MET A 249 -2.91 10.51 -14.63
CA MET A 249 -3.34 10.67 -13.24
C MET A 249 -4.78 11.17 -13.10
N GLY A 250 -5.50 10.58 -12.15
CA GLY A 250 -6.92 10.87 -11.91
C GLY A 250 -7.87 10.27 -12.94
N THR A 251 -7.38 9.44 -13.88
CA THR A 251 -8.20 8.69 -14.86
C THR A 251 -7.89 7.20 -14.81
N ASP A 252 -8.59 6.41 -15.62
CA ASP A 252 -8.33 5.00 -15.92
C ASP A 252 -7.55 4.81 -17.23
N LYS A 253 -7.14 5.90 -17.89
CA LYS A 253 -6.45 5.86 -19.19
C LYS A 253 -4.98 5.55 -19.03
N HIS A 254 -4.54 4.46 -19.67
CA HIS A 254 -3.14 4.12 -19.84
C HIS A 254 -2.69 4.49 -21.26
N VAL A 255 -1.55 5.16 -21.40
CA VAL A 255 -1.05 5.68 -22.68
C VAL A 255 0.39 5.20 -22.87
N THR A 256 0.67 4.65 -24.04
CA THR A 256 2.04 4.30 -24.47
C THR A 256 2.59 5.34 -25.45
N VAL A 257 3.90 5.35 -25.65
CA VAL A 257 4.55 6.16 -26.68
C VAL A 257 4.01 5.87 -28.08
N ASN A 258 3.60 4.63 -28.35
CA ASN A 258 3.01 4.25 -29.65
C ASN A 258 1.61 4.84 -29.81
N ASP A 259 0.77 4.80 -28.77
CA ASP A 259 -0.54 5.45 -28.78
C ASP A 259 -0.39 6.96 -29.03
N TRP A 260 0.60 7.57 -28.38
CA TRP A 260 0.92 8.98 -28.55
C TRP A 260 1.41 9.30 -29.96
N GLN A 261 2.28 8.47 -30.55
CA GLN A 261 2.77 8.65 -31.92
C GLN A 261 1.64 8.55 -32.94
N HIS A 262 0.76 7.56 -32.81
CA HIS A 262 -0.42 7.42 -33.66
C HIS A 262 -1.30 8.68 -33.56
N ARG A 263 -1.55 9.17 -32.34
CA ARG A 263 -2.30 10.40 -32.12
C ARG A 263 -1.60 11.62 -32.73
N SER A 264 -0.27 11.67 -32.69
CA SER A 264 0.51 12.74 -33.32
C SER A 264 0.33 12.76 -34.83
N GLU A 265 0.27 11.59 -35.47
CA GLU A 265 0.04 11.46 -36.91
C GLU A 265 -1.38 11.92 -37.28
N GLU A 266 -2.39 11.48 -36.53
CA GLU A 266 -3.78 11.93 -36.71
C GLU A 266 -3.92 13.46 -36.64
N LEU A 267 -3.29 14.10 -35.64
CA LEU A 267 -3.39 15.55 -35.44
C LEU A 267 -2.62 16.36 -36.50
N ARG A 268 -1.59 15.77 -37.14
CA ARG A 268 -0.93 16.38 -38.30
C ARG A 268 -1.83 16.37 -39.54
N GLU A 269 -2.63 15.33 -39.71
CA GLU A 269 -3.57 15.23 -40.83
C GLU A 269 -4.82 16.07 -40.62
N THR A 270 -5.34 16.07 -39.38
CA THR A 270 -6.53 16.83 -39.00
C THR A 270 -6.22 17.64 -37.72
N PRO A 271 -5.71 18.88 -37.87
CA PRO A 271 -5.46 19.74 -36.73
C PRO A 271 -6.75 19.94 -35.93
N PRO A 272 -6.70 19.84 -34.60
CA PRO A 272 -7.88 20.06 -33.79
C PRO A 272 -8.34 21.51 -33.93
N GLN A 273 -9.66 21.72 -33.94
CA GLN A 273 -10.21 23.06 -33.75
C GLN A 273 -9.77 23.57 -32.38
N GLU A 274 -9.33 24.83 -32.30
CA GLU A 274 -8.92 25.46 -31.03
C GLU A 274 -9.95 25.16 -29.94
N ALA A 275 -9.48 24.54 -28.84
CA ALA A 275 -10.34 24.22 -27.72
C ALA A 275 -10.73 25.52 -27.00
N ASP A 276 -11.95 26.00 -27.29
CA ASP A 276 -12.48 27.30 -26.84
C ASP A 276 -13.08 27.26 -25.42
N LYS A 277 -12.35 26.68 -24.45
CA LYS A 277 -12.72 26.81 -23.04
C LYS A 277 -11.53 27.20 -22.19
N ARG A 278 -11.04 28.41 -22.43
CA ARG A 278 -10.20 29.11 -21.45
C ARG A 278 -11.06 29.38 -20.23
N TYR A 279 -10.72 28.80 -19.09
CA TYR A 279 -11.34 29.22 -17.84
C TYR A 279 -10.89 30.66 -17.57
N MET A 280 -11.81 31.62 -17.63
CA MET A 280 -11.53 32.99 -17.23
C MET A 280 -11.09 32.99 -15.76
N ASN A 281 -9.79 33.19 -15.53
CA ASN A 281 -9.27 33.32 -14.19
C ASN A 281 -9.83 34.58 -13.54
N ARG A 282 -10.36 34.43 -12.32
CA ARG A 282 -10.90 35.52 -11.50
C ARG A 282 -9.92 36.03 -10.44
N PHE A 283 -8.77 35.37 -10.30
CA PHE A 283 -7.77 35.70 -9.28
C PHE A 283 -6.55 36.37 -9.91
N HIS A 284 -6.41 37.67 -9.66
CA HIS A 284 -5.24 38.45 -10.04
C HIS A 284 -4.45 38.84 -8.80
N ILE A 285 -3.14 39.03 -8.92
CA ILE A 285 -2.29 39.51 -7.82
C ILE A 285 -2.84 40.87 -7.32
N LYS A 286 -3.15 40.96 -6.03
CA LYS A 286 -4.02 41.96 -5.38
C LYS A 286 -3.37 43.31 -5.08
N GLY A 287 -2.10 43.56 -5.40
CA GLY A 287 -1.53 44.89 -5.12
C GLY A 287 -0.05 45.09 -5.45
N GLU A 288 0.39 46.33 -5.23
CA GLU A 288 1.77 46.80 -5.27
C GLU A 288 2.28 47.07 -3.83
N PRO A 289 3.55 46.73 -3.49
CA PRO A 289 4.50 46.03 -4.35
C PRO A 289 4.05 44.58 -4.57
N ARG A 290 4.16 44.12 -5.82
CA ARG A 290 3.74 42.76 -6.20
C ARG A 290 4.45 41.71 -5.34
N ILE A 291 3.69 40.72 -4.89
CA ILE A 291 4.22 39.58 -4.13
C ILE A 291 5.22 38.81 -5.01
N LEU A 292 6.43 38.62 -4.50
CA LEU A 292 7.50 37.92 -5.20
C LEU A 292 7.29 36.40 -5.16
N VAL A 293 7.41 35.76 -6.32
CA VAL A 293 7.39 34.30 -6.48
C VAL A 293 8.79 33.81 -6.83
N SER A 294 9.26 32.75 -6.17
CA SER A 294 10.53 32.08 -6.49
C SER A 294 10.28 30.77 -7.24
N ALA A 295 10.71 30.73 -8.50
CA ALA A 295 10.82 29.50 -9.27
C ALA A 295 12.12 28.78 -8.90
N LEU A 296 12.02 27.55 -8.43
CA LEU A 296 13.14 26.74 -7.94
C LEU A 296 13.48 25.67 -8.99
N ALA A 297 14.66 25.77 -9.58
CA ALA A 297 15.13 24.82 -10.59
C ALA A 297 16.35 24.06 -10.07
N SER A 298 16.26 22.73 -10.08
CA SER A 298 17.42 21.86 -9.87
C SER A 298 18.01 21.46 -11.22
N MET A 299 19.32 21.62 -11.40
CA MET A 299 20.00 21.31 -12.65
C MET A 299 21.06 20.23 -12.45
N TYR A 300 21.03 19.20 -13.29
CA TYR A 300 22.14 18.28 -13.50
C TYR A 300 22.00 17.61 -14.86
N ARG A 301 23.04 17.68 -15.70
CA ARG A 301 22.99 17.16 -17.08
C ARG A 301 21.75 17.67 -17.81
N GLY A 302 21.53 18.98 -17.74
CA GLY A 302 20.35 19.58 -18.35
C GLY A 302 20.34 19.44 -19.88
N GLY A 303 21.52 19.27 -20.50
CA GLY A 303 21.67 18.87 -21.90
C GLY A 303 20.74 19.63 -22.85
N ASP A 304 19.94 18.87 -23.60
CA ASP A 304 19.02 19.39 -24.62
C ASP A 304 17.82 20.18 -24.04
N PHE A 305 17.58 20.13 -22.74
CA PHE A 305 16.41 20.76 -22.11
C PHE A 305 16.65 22.22 -21.69
N ILE A 306 17.90 22.63 -21.45
CA ILE A 306 18.19 23.90 -20.77
C ILE A 306 17.74 25.11 -21.58
N GLU A 307 18.03 25.16 -22.88
CA GLU A 307 17.64 26.32 -23.70
C GLU A 307 16.11 26.47 -23.72
N GLN A 308 15.38 25.37 -23.93
CA GLN A 308 13.91 25.37 -23.94
C GLN A 308 13.31 25.73 -22.57
N PHE A 309 13.91 25.23 -21.48
CA PHE A 309 13.54 25.59 -20.12
C PHE A 309 13.72 27.08 -19.88
N MET A 310 14.87 27.63 -20.27
CA MET A 310 15.18 29.05 -20.07
C MET A 310 14.25 29.94 -20.90
N ASP A 311 13.97 29.58 -22.15
CA ASP A 311 12.98 30.28 -22.98
C ASP A 311 11.57 30.22 -22.36
N ASN A 312 11.14 29.06 -21.85
CA ASN A 312 9.83 28.90 -21.25
C ASN A 312 9.67 29.68 -19.93
N ILE A 313 10.67 29.65 -19.06
CA ILE A 313 10.59 30.32 -17.76
C ILE A 313 10.74 31.83 -17.87
N THR A 314 11.60 32.33 -18.77
CA THR A 314 11.82 33.78 -18.97
C THR A 314 10.70 34.45 -19.75
N SER A 315 9.87 33.68 -20.46
CA SER A 315 8.66 34.16 -21.16
C SER A 315 7.39 34.14 -20.30
N GLN A 316 7.46 33.71 -19.03
CA GLN A 316 6.31 33.76 -18.12
C GLN A 316 5.86 35.20 -17.86
N ASP A 317 4.54 35.39 -17.70
CA ASP A 317 3.95 36.68 -17.41
C ASP A 317 4.54 37.30 -16.15
N GLY A 318 5.06 38.53 -16.29
CA GLY A 318 5.65 39.28 -15.20
C GLY A 318 7.00 38.73 -14.69
N PHE A 319 7.74 37.99 -15.52
CA PHE A 319 9.05 37.45 -15.15
C PHE A 319 9.98 38.50 -14.54
N ASN A 320 10.14 39.65 -15.18
CA ASN A 320 11.01 40.72 -14.67
C ASN A 320 10.35 41.60 -13.59
N ASP A 321 9.07 41.38 -13.27
CA ASP A 321 8.28 42.23 -12.36
C ASP A 321 8.18 41.62 -10.96
N TYR A 322 7.77 40.35 -10.87
CA TYR A 322 7.46 39.68 -9.60
C TYR A 322 7.91 38.22 -9.53
N LEU A 323 8.75 37.78 -10.47
CA LEU A 323 9.37 36.46 -10.41
C LEU A 323 10.87 36.58 -10.12
N GLU A 324 11.39 35.63 -9.36
CA GLU A 324 12.80 35.30 -9.34
C GLU A 324 12.99 33.83 -9.72
N LEU A 325 14.11 33.54 -10.37
CA LEU A 325 14.49 32.17 -10.72
C LEU A 325 15.73 31.78 -9.94
N VAL A 326 15.65 30.73 -9.13
CA VAL A 326 16.77 30.18 -8.37
C VAL A 326 17.18 28.85 -8.99
N ILE A 327 18.30 28.84 -9.70
CA ILE A 327 18.86 27.65 -10.35
C ILE A 327 19.96 27.09 -9.46
N VAL A 328 19.78 25.86 -8.98
CA VAL A 328 20.79 25.13 -8.22
C VAL A 328 21.41 24.06 -9.11
N ASP A 329 22.63 24.30 -9.55
CA ASP A 329 23.45 23.38 -10.33
C ASP A 329 24.13 22.37 -9.40
N ALA A 330 23.67 21.12 -9.48
CA ALA A 330 24.18 19.99 -8.71
C ALA A 330 25.41 19.37 -9.39
N GLU A 331 26.45 20.18 -9.63
CA GLU A 331 27.71 19.75 -10.26
C GLU A 331 27.52 19.17 -11.67
N SER A 332 26.87 19.91 -12.56
CA SER A 332 26.68 19.49 -13.94
C SER A 332 28.02 19.41 -14.70
N PRO A 333 28.27 18.35 -15.48
CA PRO A 333 29.60 18.04 -16.02
C PRO A 333 29.92 18.69 -17.38
N GLU A 334 28.95 19.30 -18.05
CA GLU A 334 29.08 19.80 -19.42
C GLU A 334 29.14 21.34 -19.44
N ASN A 335 28.56 21.96 -20.46
CA ASN A 335 28.60 23.40 -20.70
C ASN A 335 27.32 24.11 -20.22
N GLU A 336 26.58 23.52 -19.27
CA GLU A 336 25.30 24.07 -18.80
C GLU A 336 25.41 25.53 -18.32
N TYR A 337 26.52 25.86 -17.64
CA TYR A 337 26.77 27.22 -17.18
C TYR A 337 26.86 28.25 -18.33
N GLU A 338 27.46 27.88 -19.47
CA GLU A 338 27.59 28.81 -20.60
C GLU A 338 26.24 29.14 -21.24
N VAL A 339 25.27 28.22 -21.16
CA VAL A 339 23.88 28.50 -21.55
C VAL A 339 23.25 29.49 -20.58
N ILE A 340 23.27 29.18 -19.27
CA ILE A 340 22.67 30.04 -18.23
C ILE A 340 23.27 31.44 -18.22
N LYS A 341 24.58 31.57 -18.45
CA LYS A 341 25.32 32.84 -18.48
C LYS A 341 24.76 33.85 -19.49
N LYS A 342 24.21 33.40 -20.62
CA LYS A 342 23.55 34.28 -21.60
C LYS A 342 22.35 34.98 -20.98
N TYR A 343 21.52 34.24 -20.22
CA TYR A 343 20.34 34.77 -19.56
C TYR A 343 20.67 35.65 -18.35
N LEU A 344 21.71 35.31 -17.59
CA LEU A 344 22.20 36.14 -16.48
C LEU A 344 22.60 37.56 -16.93
N ALA A 345 23.05 37.73 -18.16
CA ALA A 345 23.40 39.04 -18.72
C ALA A 345 22.17 39.93 -18.96
N HIS A 346 20.99 39.33 -19.15
CA HIS A 346 19.75 40.04 -19.49
C HIS A 346 18.75 40.12 -18.32
N HIS A 347 18.84 39.19 -17.36
CA HIS A 347 17.85 39.04 -16.29
C HIS A 347 18.51 39.05 -14.91
N LYS A 348 18.33 40.16 -14.16
CA LYS A 348 18.92 40.36 -12.83
C LYS A 348 18.22 39.55 -11.72
N ASN A 349 17.02 39.04 -12.00
CA ASN A 349 16.20 38.26 -11.09
C ASN A 349 16.53 36.75 -11.15
N ILE A 350 17.54 36.34 -11.93
CA ILE A 350 18.05 34.97 -11.95
C ILE A 350 19.21 34.84 -10.95
N ASN A 351 19.06 33.93 -10.00
CA ASN A 351 20.07 33.54 -9.02
C ASN A 351 20.60 32.14 -9.37
N TYR A 352 21.85 32.06 -9.81
CA TYR A 352 22.50 30.79 -10.14
C TYR A 352 23.47 30.38 -9.02
N ILE A 353 23.27 29.19 -8.48
CA ILE A 353 24.05 28.62 -7.38
C ILE A 353 24.63 27.29 -7.84
N ARG A 354 25.96 27.18 -7.92
CA ARG A 354 26.63 25.92 -8.25
C ARG A 354 27.16 25.23 -7.00
N CYS A 355 26.79 23.97 -6.84
CA CYS A 355 27.33 23.11 -5.79
C CYS A 355 28.71 22.58 -6.19
N ASN A 356 29.56 22.34 -5.19
CA ASN A 356 30.93 21.84 -5.37
C ASN A 356 31.02 20.30 -5.45
N TYR A 357 29.89 19.61 -5.29
CA TYR A 357 29.77 18.16 -5.47
C TYR A 357 28.32 17.82 -5.84
N ARG A 358 28.12 16.62 -6.37
CA ARG A 358 26.80 16.16 -6.76
C ARG A 358 25.86 15.98 -5.57
N ILE A 359 24.70 16.63 -5.64
CA ILE A 359 23.61 16.50 -4.66
C ILE A 359 22.31 15.96 -5.28
N GLY A 360 21.39 15.48 -4.44
CA GLY A 360 20.06 15.04 -4.85
C GLY A 360 19.12 16.19 -5.22
N ILE A 361 18.00 15.88 -5.87
CA ILE A 361 17.00 16.88 -6.28
C ILE A 361 16.42 17.65 -5.09
N TYR A 362 16.07 16.96 -4.01
CA TYR A 362 15.49 17.61 -2.82
C TYR A 362 16.54 18.38 -2.01
N ASP A 363 17.81 17.96 -2.03
CA ASP A 363 18.90 18.79 -1.50
C ASP A 363 18.99 20.11 -2.29
N ALA A 364 18.92 20.04 -3.61
CA ALA A 364 18.97 21.21 -4.48
C ALA A 364 17.75 22.13 -4.25
N TRP A 365 16.54 21.58 -4.14
CA TRP A 365 15.34 22.36 -3.80
C TRP A 365 15.43 22.98 -2.41
N ASN A 366 16.02 22.30 -1.43
CA ASN A 366 16.25 22.86 -0.10
C ASN A 366 17.24 24.02 -0.12
N VAL A 367 18.32 23.93 -0.91
CA VAL A 367 19.24 25.05 -1.15
C VAL A 367 18.50 26.21 -1.81
N ALA A 368 17.70 25.92 -2.84
CA ALA A 368 16.93 26.92 -3.56
C ALA A 368 15.91 27.63 -2.66
N ALA A 369 15.12 26.88 -1.88
CA ALA A 369 14.12 27.41 -0.97
C ALA A 369 14.72 28.26 0.17
N LYS A 370 15.96 27.97 0.60
CA LYS A 370 16.70 28.81 1.55
C LYS A 370 17.20 30.11 0.91
N ALA A 371 17.65 30.05 -0.33
CA ALA A 371 18.15 31.21 -1.07
C ALA A 371 17.01 32.10 -1.64
N ALA A 372 15.81 31.55 -1.77
CA ALA A 372 14.62 32.23 -2.25
C ALA A 372 14.24 33.42 -1.36
N ARG A 373 13.91 34.55 -1.98
CA ARG A 373 13.37 35.77 -1.38
C ARG A 373 11.85 35.87 -1.50
N GLY A 374 11.25 35.12 -2.42
CA GLY A 374 9.81 35.13 -2.67
C GLY A 374 8.98 34.63 -1.48
N GLU A 375 7.76 35.14 -1.39
CA GLU A 375 6.77 34.66 -0.43
C GLU A 375 6.16 33.34 -0.88
N TYR A 376 6.03 33.15 -2.19
CA TYR A 376 5.56 31.92 -2.82
C TYR A 376 6.71 31.21 -3.50
N LEU A 377 6.75 29.89 -3.37
CA LEU A 377 7.73 29.02 -3.99
C LEU A 377 7.02 28.09 -4.96
N THR A 378 7.69 27.74 -6.05
CA THR A 378 7.25 26.70 -6.97
C THR A 378 8.47 25.99 -7.53
N ASN A 379 8.41 24.68 -7.75
CA ASN A 379 9.46 23.99 -8.49
C ASN A 379 9.24 24.13 -10.00
N THR A 380 10.32 24.19 -10.75
CA THR A 380 10.31 24.24 -12.21
C THR A 380 11.35 23.24 -12.70
N ASN A 381 10.88 22.05 -13.07
CA ASN A 381 11.75 20.99 -13.56
C ASN A 381 12.24 21.35 -14.97
N MET A 382 13.49 20.99 -15.27
CA MET A 382 14.15 21.35 -16.53
C MET A 382 13.45 20.75 -17.76
N ASP A 383 12.78 19.62 -17.60
CA ASP A 383 12.16 18.86 -18.68
C ASP A 383 10.63 19.00 -18.76
N ASP A 384 10.05 19.92 -17.97
CA ASP A 384 8.61 20.24 -17.97
C ASP A 384 8.33 21.61 -18.58
N PHE A 385 7.08 21.86 -18.98
CA PHE A 385 6.65 23.16 -19.54
C PHE A 385 5.49 23.78 -18.80
N ARG A 386 5.44 25.12 -18.85
CA ARG A 386 4.34 25.92 -18.32
C ARG A 386 3.75 26.79 -19.41
N ARG A 387 2.43 26.96 -19.41
CA ARG A 387 1.78 28.01 -20.18
C ARG A 387 2.23 29.37 -19.65
N HIS A 388 2.30 30.39 -20.50
CA HIS A 388 2.88 31.71 -20.15
C HIS A 388 2.26 32.36 -18.91
N ASP A 389 0.98 32.11 -18.62
CA ASP A 389 0.22 32.66 -17.49
C ASP A 389 0.27 31.77 -16.22
N SER A 390 0.83 30.54 -16.29
CA SER A 390 0.72 29.52 -15.23
C SER A 390 1.11 30.04 -13.84
N LEU A 391 2.28 30.70 -13.75
CA LEU A 391 2.78 31.23 -12.48
C LEU A 391 1.91 32.37 -11.94
N GLN A 392 1.39 33.23 -12.82
CA GLN A 392 0.48 34.30 -12.45
C GLN A 392 -0.84 33.74 -11.90
N LEU A 393 -1.39 32.70 -12.55
CA LEU A 393 -2.62 32.05 -12.10
C LEU A 393 -2.47 31.50 -10.67
N GLN A 394 -1.38 30.78 -10.41
CA GLN A 394 -1.09 30.18 -9.12
C GLN A 394 -0.85 31.23 -8.03
N ALA A 395 -0.04 32.24 -8.33
CA ALA A 395 0.24 33.33 -7.39
C ALA A 395 -1.03 34.12 -7.06
N GLY A 396 -1.86 34.40 -8.08
CA GLY A 396 -3.16 35.04 -7.91
C GLY A 396 -4.05 34.27 -6.93
N VAL A 397 -4.13 32.93 -7.03
CA VAL A 397 -4.92 32.13 -6.08
C VAL A 397 -4.42 32.29 -4.64
N LEU A 398 -3.13 32.12 -4.40
CA LEU A 398 -2.57 32.23 -3.04
C LEU A 398 -2.76 33.64 -2.47
N ASP A 399 -2.58 34.67 -3.29
CA ASP A 399 -2.75 36.05 -2.85
C ASP A 399 -4.22 36.40 -2.56
N ASN A 400 -5.15 35.83 -3.33
CA ASN A 400 -6.57 36.09 -3.12
C ASN A 400 -7.17 35.29 -1.96
N LEU A 401 -6.61 34.11 -1.67
CA LEU A 401 -7.12 33.14 -0.71
C LEU A 401 -6.08 32.89 0.40
N PRO A 402 -6.00 33.75 1.44
CA PRO A 402 -4.97 33.64 2.49
C PRO A 402 -5.05 32.35 3.31
N PHE A 403 -6.21 31.68 3.30
CA PHE A 403 -6.41 30.38 3.95
C PHE A 403 -5.86 29.18 3.15
N VAL A 404 -5.44 29.39 1.91
CA VAL A 404 -4.80 28.36 1.06
C VAL A 404 -3.29 28.39 1.29
N ASP A 405 -2.70 27.21 1.47
CA ASP A 405 -1.28 27.01 1.70
C ASP A 405 -0.54 26.52 0.45
N VAL A 406 -1.19 25.67 -0.35
CA VAL A 406 -0.64 25.05 -1.57
C VAL A 406 -1.69 25.12 -2.69
N VAL A 407 -1.27 25.51 -3.89
CA VAL A 407 -2.08 25.48 -5.11
C VAL A 407 -1.47 24.54 -6.13
N TYR A 408 -2.32 23.83 -6.87
CA TYR A 408 -1.95 22.89 -7.92
C TYR A 408 -3.04 22.86 -9.00
N GLN A 409 -2.83 22.09 -10.07
CA GLN A 409 -3.67 22.11 -11.27
C GLN A 409 -3.66 20.76 -11.98
N ASP A 410 -4.58 20.58 -12.92
CA ASP A 410 -4.43 19.53 -13.93
C ASP A 410 -3.26 19.82 -14.88
N LEU A 411 -2.81 18.79 -15.60
CA LEU A 411 -1.70 18.88 -16.53
C LEU A 411 -1.93 18.02 -17.77
N TYR A 412 -1.13 18.27 -18.81
CA TYR A 412 -1.04 17.39 -19.99
C TYR A 412 0.25 16.56 -19.96
N TYR A 413 0.15 15.30 -20.35
CA TYR A 413 1.31 14.44 -20.58
C TYR A 413 1.81 14.57 -22.02
N THR A 414 3.13 14.56 -22.20
CA THR A 414 3.78 14.41 -23.51
C THR A 414 4.87 13.33 -23.47
N PHE A 415 5.13 12.72 -24.63
CA PHE A 415 6.29 11.87 -24.88
C PHE A 415 7.33 12.55 -25.79
N ASP A 416 7.07 13.80 -26.22
CA ASP A 416 8.00 14.62 -26.99
C ASP A 416 8.13 16.00 -26.31
N PRO A 417 9.32 16.34 -25.78
CA PRO A 417 9.53 17.60 -25.08
C PRO A 417 9.68 18.78 -26.06
N ARG A 418 9.82 18.53 -27.37
CA ARG A 418 10.12 19.58 -28.37
C ARG A 418 8.88 20.33 -28.85
N LEU A 419 7.69 19.85 -28.52
CA LEU A 419 6.43 20.44 -28.95
C LEU A 419 6.05 21.63 -28.05
N SER A 420 5.30 22.57 -28.63
CA SER A 420 4.72 23.71 -27.90
C SER A 420 3.59 23.27 -26.97
N PHE A 421 3.18 24.20 -26.09
CA PHE A 421 2.08 23.94 -25.17
C PHE A 421 0.76 23.66 -25.91
N GLU A 422 0.49 24.46 -26.94
CA GLU A 422 -0.71 24.38 -27.78
C GLU A 422 -0.78 23.03 -28.50
N GLU A 423 0.33 22.60 -29.12
CA GLU A 423 0.43 21.29 -29.77
C GLU A 423 0.17 20.15 -28.78
N ILE A 424 0.78 20.19 -27.59
CA ILE A 424 0.63 19.13 -26.59
C ILE A 424 -0.80 19.08 -26.02
N SER A 425 -1.41 20.23 -25.74
CA SER A 425 -2.78 20.31 -25.22
C SER A 425 -3.80 19.67 -26.19
N ALA A 426 -3.53 19.77 -27.49
CA ALA A 426 -4.32 19.19 -28.57
C ALA A 426 -4.36 17.65 -28.58
N PHE A 427 -3.37 16.97 -27.99
CA PHE A 427 -3.39 15.51 -27.81
C PHE A 427 -4.46 15.06 -26.82
N GLY A 428 -4.81 15.91 -25.85
CA GLY A 428 -5.88 15.63 -24.88
C GLY A 428 -5.53 14.58 -23.82
N TYR A 429 -4.25 14.24 -23.64
CA TYR A 429 -3.77 13.40 -22.53
C TYR A 429 -3.71 14.19 -21.22
N GLN A 430 -4.86 14.69 -20.80
CA GLN A 430 -5.06 15.53 -19.64
C GLN A 430 -5.33 14.70 -18.38
N THR A 431 -4.79 15.12 -17.25
CA THR A 431 -5.20 14.59 -15.95
C THR A 431 -6.62 14.98 -15.57
N SER A 432 -7.19 14.20 -14.64
CA SER A 432 -8.42 14.54 -13.91
C SER A 432 -8.18 14.43 -12.41
N LEU A 433 -7.29 15.27 -11.89
CA LEU A 433 -6.89 15.21 -10.49
C LEU A 433 -8.07 15.58 -9.56
N PRO A 434 -8.25 14.87 -8.44
CA PRO A 434 -9.27 15.22 -7.46
C PRO A 434 -8.86 16.48 -6.68
N VAL A 435 -9.83 17.15 -6.04
CA VAL A 435 -9.52 18.07 -4.94
C VAL A 435 -8.90 17.26 -3.81
N ILE A 436 -7.71 17.65 -3.34
CA ILE A 436 -6.95 16.91 -2.34
C ILE A 436 -7.77 16.77 -1.06
N THR A 437 -7.83 15.53 -0.57
CA THR A 437 -8.34 15.15 0.73
C THR A 437 -7.33 14.23 1.40
N SER A 438 -7.45 14.05 2.71
CA SER A 438 -6.64 13.05 3.42
C SER A 438 -6.81 11.64 2.87
N HIS A 439 -7.91 11.38 2.17
CA HIS A 439 -8.21 10.10 1.56
C HIS A 439 -7.43 9.96 0.25
N ASN A 440 -7.62 10.86 -0.71
CA ASN A 440 -7.11 10.66 -2.07
C ASN A 440 -5.61 10.99 -2.26
N MET A 441 -4.96 11.74 -1.36
CA MET A 441 -3.53 12.02 -1.48
C MET A 441 -2.71 10.73 -1.42
N MET A 442 -3.14 9.74 -0.61
CA MET A 442 -2.50 8.41 -0.53
C MET A 442 -2.48 7.65 -1.87
N ARG A 443 -3.35 8.04 -2.81
CA ARG A 443 -3.49 7.40 -4.13
C ARG A 443 -2.62 8.07 -5.19
N TYR A 444 -2.54 9.40 -5.16
CA TYR A 444 -1.89 10.21 -6.18
C TYR A 444 -1.18 11.40 -5.54
N ASN A 445 0.09 11.60 -5.90
CA ASN A 445 0.82 12.84 -5.63
C ASN A 445 0.24 13.98 -6.49
N SER A 446 -0.95 14.46 -6.14
CA SER A 446 -1.74 15.38 -6.96
C SER A 446 -1.11 16.77 -7.18
N PRO A 447 -0.33 17.34 -6.23
CA PRO A 447 0.45 18.54 -6.51
C PRO A 447 1.44 18.34 -7.67
N HIS A 448 2.00 17.12 -7.77
CA HIS A 448 2.83 16.64 -8.87
C HIS A 448 3.99 17.59 -9.21
N ASN A 449 4.21 17.86 -10.49
CA ASN A 449 5.41 18.49 -11.03
C ASN A 449 5.41 20.01 -10.98
N ALA A 450 4.29 20.65 -10.66
CA ALA A 450 4.19 22.10 -10.75
C ALA A 450 3.31 22.77 -9.69
N PRO A 451 3.34 22.39 -8.39
CA PRO A 451 2.64 23.14 -7.36
C PRO A 451 3.28 24.49 -7.07
N MET A 452 2.50 25.40 -6.49
CA MET A 452 3.01 26.59 -5.83
C MET A 452 2.54 26.62 -4.38
N TRP A 453 3.43 26.97 -3.46
CA TRP A 453 3.15 26.96 -2.03
C TRP A 453 3.74 28.17 -1.32
N ARG A 454 3.25 28.46 -0.12
CA ARG A 454 3.82 29.53 0.70
C ARG A 454 5.16 29.11 1.29
N LYS A 455 6.17 29.96 1.17
CA LYS A 455 7.50 29.75 1.75
C LYS A 455 7.45 29.45 3.25
N ARG A 456 6.54 30.10 3.99
CA ARG A 456 6.35 29.88 5.45
C ARG A 456 6.11 28.43 5.85
N LEU A 457 5.65 27.57 4.93
CA LEU A 457 5.50 26.14 5.21
C LEU A 457 6.85 25.48 5.57
N HIS A 458 7.97 25.98 5.05
CA HIS A 458 9.29 25.46 5.43
C HIS A 458 9.71 25.89 6.85
N ASP A 459 9.28 27.07 7.30
CA ASP A 459 9.52 27.50 8.68
C ASP A 459 8.64 26.71 9.67
N GLU A 460 7.41 26.38 9.26
CA GLU A 460 6.44 25.67 10.10
C GLU A 460 6.66 24.15 10.15
N LEU A 461 7.02 23.53 9.03
CA LEU A 461 7.03 22.08 8.87
C LEU A 461 8.42 21.52 8.53
N GLY A 462 9.39 22.39 8.26
CA GLY A 462 10.73 22.02 7.81
C GLY A 462 10.83 21.88 6.28
N TYR A 463 12.04 21.53 5.84
CA TYR A 463 12.42 21.37 4.44
C TYR A 463 12.05 19.98 3.89
N PHE A 464 12.26 19.74 2.59
CA PHE A 464 12.07 18.43 1.97
C PHE A 464 13.03 17.41 2.60
N ASP A 465 12.56 16.19 2.85
CA ASP A 465 13.42 15.11 3.38
C ASP A 465 14.29 14.55 2.24
N THR A 466 15.61 14.71 2.38
CA THR A 466 16.60 14.36 1.36
C THR A 466 17.01 12.88 1.39
N HIS A 467 16.44 12.11 2.34
CA HIS A 467 16.49 10.66 2.30
C HIS A 467 15.84 10.11 1.03
N TYR A 468 14.67 10.66 0.67
CA TYR A 468 13.92 10.25 -0.52
C TYR A 468 14.64 10.68 -1.80
N LYS A 469 14.68 9.79 -2.79
CA LYS A 469 15.35 10.04 -4.07
C LYS A 469 14.39 10.48 -5.16
N SER A 470 13.14 10.07 -5.11
CA SER A 470 12.14 10.40 -6.13
C SER A 470 10.79 10.85 -5.57
N ALA A 471 10.50 10.64 -4.28
CA ALA A 471 9.19 10.94 -3.69
C ALA A 471 9.24 11.93 -2.50
N GLY A 472 10.29 12.74 -2.37
CA GLY A 472 10.44 13.73 -1.30
C GLY A 472 9.44 14.89 -1.37
N ASP A 473 8.96 15.24 -2.56
CA ASP A 473 7.86 16.18 -2.75
C ASP A 473 6.55 15.57 -2.24
N TYR A 474 6.28 14.31 -2.62
CA TYR A 474 5.13 13.58 -2.12
C TYR A 474 5.12 13.49 -0.59
N GLU A 475 6.27 13.22 0.03
CA GLU A 475 6.41 13.27 1.49
C GLU A 475 6.04 14.64 2.06
N PHE A 476 6.55 15.72 1.48
CA PHE A 476 6.27 17.07 1.96
C PHE A 476 4.79 17.43 1.86
N TRP A 477 4.10 16.99 0.80
CA TRP A 477 2.66 17.19 0.66
C TRP A 477 1.85 16.36 1.66
N MET A 478 2.26 15.12 1.93
CA MET A 478 1.67 14.28 2.97
C MET A 478 1.85 14.90 4.36
N ARG A 479 3.03 15.48 4.63
CA ARG A 479 3.33 16.23 5.85
C ARG A 479 2.48 17.49 5.98
N CYS A 480 2.34 18.28 4.92
CA CYS A 480 1.45 19.43 4.89
C CYS A 480 0.00 19.04 5.19
N LEU A 481 -0.49 17.97 4.55
CA LEU A 481 -1.86 17.50 4.75
C LEU A 481 -2.10 16.99 6.19
N ALA A 482 -1.14 16.27 6.76
CA ALA A 482 -1.19 15.80 8.16
C ALA A 482 -1.16 16.97 9.16
N ALA A 483 -0.50 18.08 8.81
CA ALA A 483 -0.52 19.32 9.58
C ALA A 483 -1.77 20.19 9.34
N GLY A 484 -2.76 19.69 8.60
CA GLY A 484 -4.04 20.37 8.35
C GLY A 484 -4.00 21.50 7.32
N LYS A 485 -2.89 21.64 6.57
CA LYS A 485 -2.70 22.66 5.53
C LYS A 485 -3.72 22.50 4.40
N LYS A 486 -4.08 23.61 3.78
CA LYS A 486 -5.14 23.69 2.78
C LYS A 486 -4.59 23.73 1.37
N PHE A 487 -5.13 22.86 0.53
CA PHE A 487 -4.80 22.75 -0.87
C PHE A 487 -5.94 23.33 -1.72
N TYR A 488 -5.59 24.00 -2.80
CA TYR A 488 -6.54 24.50 -3.78
C TYR A 488 -6.20 23.98 -5.17
N LYS A 489 -7.20 23.45 -5.88
CA LYS A 489 -7.05 22.98 -7.25
C LYS A 489 -7.54 24.05 -8.23
N ILE A 490 -6.69 24.46 -9.15
CA ILE A 490 -7.08 25.19 -10.35
C ILE A 490 -7.58 24.16 -11.37
N ASN A 491 -8.84 24.29 -11.82
CA ASN A 491 -9.44 23.41 -12.82
C ASN A 491 -9.12 23.90 -14.26
N ASP A 492 -7.86 24.23 -14.50
CA ASP A 492 -7.33 24.66 -15.80
C ASP A 492 -5.96 24.01 -15.99
N PRO A 493 -5.80 23.10 -16.97
CA PRO A 493 -4.52 22.48 -17.23
C PRO A 493 -3.58 23.48 -17.90
N ASN A 494 -2.67 24.05 -17.12
CA ASN A 494 -1.74 25.10 -17.57
C ASN A 494 -0.26 24.70 -17.48
N VAL A 495 0.00 23.41 -17.28
CA VAL A 495 1.35 22.83 -17.26
C VAL A 495 1.39 21.52 -18.04
N ILE A 496 2.60 21.15 -18.44
CA ILE A 496 2.92 19.92 -19.14
C ILE A 496 3.93 19.14 -18.32
N TYR A 497 3.74 17.84 -18.30
CA TYR A 497 4.70 16.88 -17.76
C TYR A 497 5.27 16.03 -18.90
N TYR A 498 6.59 16.03 -19.02
CA TYR A 498 7.26 15.14 -19.96
C TYR A 498 7.46 13.76 -19.32
N GLN A 499 6.92 12.72 -19.95
CA GLN A 499 7.18 11.33 -19.58
C GLN A 499 8.58 10.93 -20.04
N ASN A 500 9.61 11.47 -19.38
CA ASN A 500 11.02 11.31 -19.73
C ASN A 500 11.47 9.86 -19.46
N PRO A 501 11.87 9.05 -20.45
CA PRO A 501 12.26 7.65 -20.19
C PRO A 501 13.50 7.49 -19.28
N LYS A 502 14.30 8.56 -19.16
CA LYS A 502 15.52 8.61 -18.33
C LYS A 502 15.33 9.45 -17.06
N GLY A 503 14.12 9.97 -16.85
CA GLY A 503 13.77 10.82 -15.72
C GLY A 503 13.87 10.07 -14.39
N LEU A 504 14.09 10.82 -13.30
CA LEU A 504 14.32 10.24 -11.98
C LEU A 504 13.12 9.43 -11.47
N SER A 505 11.91 9.91 -11.78
CA SER A 505 10.61 9.33 -11.40
C SER A 505 10.15 8.20 -12.32
N THR A 506 10.60 8.18 -13.56
CA THR A 506 10.04 7.39 -14.69
C THR A 506 10.99 6.32 -15.22
N ARG A 507 12.26 6.36 -14.85
CA ARG A 507 13.22 5.31 -15.22
C ARG A 507 12.87 3.97 -14.54
N PRO A 508 13.25 2.83 -15.16
CA PRO A 508 12.96 1.49 -14.64
C PRO A 508 13.40 1.22 -13.20
N ASP A 509 14.53 1.79 -12.77
CA ASP A 509 15.07 1.62 -11.42
C ASP A 509 14.61 2.72 -10.44
N SER A 510 13.59 3.51 -10.81
CA SER A 510 13.03 4.56 -9.96
C SER A 510 12.58 3.99 -8.62
N ARG A 511 12.94 4.70 -7.55
CA ARG A 511 12.53 4.37 -6.18
C ARG A 511 11.16 4.93 -5.82
N GLY A 512 10.52 5.71 -6.71
CA GLY A 512 9.30 6.44 -6.42
C GLY A 512 8.18 5.56 -5.84
N VAL A 513 7.99 4.35 -6.39
CA VAL A 513 6.98 3.39 -5.90
C VAL A 513 7.29 2.90 -4.48
N VAL A 514 8.54 2.52 -4.21
CA VAL A 514 8.97 1.99 -2.90
C VAL A 514 8.92 3.10 -1.85
N GLU A 515 9.43 4.28 -2.19
CA GLU A 515 9.41 5.45 -1.31
C GLU A 515 7.98 5.90 -1.02
N SER A 516 7.08 5.88 -2.00
CA SER A 516 5.66 6.20 -1.79
C SER A 516 4.97 5.21 -0.84
N MET A 517 5.33 3.92 -0.87
CA MET A 517 4.81 2.93 0.09
C MET A 517 5.29 3.21 1.52
N GLU A 518 6.57 3.55 1.68
CA GLU A 518 7.15 3.95 2.96
C GLU A 518 6.52 5.23 3.51
N ILE A 519 6.38 6.27 2.68
CA ILE A 519 5.70 7.52 3.04
C ILE A 519 4.26 7.22 3.46
N ASN A 520 3.52 6.41 2.68
CA ASN A 520 2.17 6.01 3.03
C ASN A 520 2.13 5.28 4.38
N LYS A 521 3.09 4.41 4.69
CA LYS A 521 3.22 3.78 6.01
C LYS A 521 3.31 4.82 7.13
N ASN A 522 4.15 5.84 6.96
CA ASN A 522 4.44 6.84 7.98
C ASN A 522 3.28 7.84 8.22
N TYR A 523 2.44 8.05 7.20
CA TYR A 523 1.39 9.07 7.24
C TYR A 523 -0.04 8.54 7.26
N CYS A 524 -0.29 7.27 6.88
CA CYS A 524 -1.64 6.70 6.81
C CYS A 524 -2.44 6.90 8.10
N ARG A 525 -1.88 6.53 9.27
CA ARG A 525 -2.56 6.66 10.57
C ARG A 525 -2.83 8.12 10.96
N LYS A 526 -2.04 9.07 10.43
CA LYS A 526 -2.22 10.50 10.69
C LYS A 526 -3.31 11.10 9.80
N LEU A 527 -3.47 10.58 8.59
CA LEU A 527 -4.40 11.10 7.58
C LEU A 527 -5.77 10.42 7.63
N ILE A 528 -5.82 9.18 8.10
CA ILE A 528 -7.06 8.43 8.21
C ILE A 528 -7.75 8.86 9.51
N PRO A 529 -9.01 9.34 9.43
CA PRO A 529 -9.75 9.70 10.63
C PRO A 529 -9.82 8.52 11.59
N SER A 530 -9.53 8.76 12.86
CA SER A 530 -9.62 7.71 13.90
C SER A 530 -11.00 7.04 13.94
N GLU A 531 -12.04 7.78 13.58
CA GLU A 531 -13.44 7.36 13.43
C GLU A 531 -13.63 6.23 12.41
N MET A 532 -12.72 6.04 11.47
CA MET A 532 -12.75 4.91 10.53
C MET A 532 -12.18 3.63 11.13
N VAL A 533 -11.27 3.75 12.10
CA VAL A 533 -10.54 2.59 12.64
C VAL A 533 -11.06 2.12 13.98
N ILE A 534 -11.61 3.00 14.83
CA ILE A 534 -12.18 2.61 16.15
C ILE A 534 -13.31 1.58 16.04
N SER A 535 -13.66 0.93 17.16
CA SER A 535 -14.78 -0.02 17.20
C SER A 535 -16.13 0.68 16.92
N HIS A 536 -17.14 -0.09 16.49
CA HIS A 536 -18.47 0.44 16.26
C HIS A 536 -19.06 1.14 17.50
N ASP A 537 -18.89 0.54 18.68
CA ASP A 537 -19.35 1.11 19.94
C ASP A 537 -18.65 2.42 20.29
N GLN A 538 -17.32 2.49 20.11
CA GLN A 538 -16.55 3.71 20.31
C GLN A 538 -16.98 4.81 19.33
N PHE A 539 -17.26 4.45 18.07
CA PHE A 539 -17.76 5.39 17.07
C PHE A 539 -19.13 5.97 17.47
N LEU A 540 -20.06 5.13 17.91
CA LEU A 540 -21.37 5.57 18.41
C LEU A 540 -21.24 6.47 19.65
N GLN A 541 -20.37 6.12 20.59
CA GLN A 541 -20.08 6.95 21.76
C GLN A 541 -19.57 8.33 21.36
N ARG A 542 -18.67 8.42 20.37
CA ARG A 542 -18.16 9.71 19.86
C ARG A 542 -19.26 10.55 19.22
N LEU A 543 -20.13 9.94 18.40
CA LEU A 543 -21.26 10.66 17.81
C LEU A 543 -22.23 11.19 18.88
N ASN A 544 -22.47 10.42 19.95
CA ASN A 544 -23.37 10.79 21.04
C ASN A 544 -22.75 11.79 22.06
N SER A 545 -21.42 11.94 22.09
CA SER A 545 -20.71 12.76 23.09
C SER A 545 -20.95 14.27 22.98
N LYS A 546 -21.50 14.76 21.86
CA LYS A 546 -21.87 16.17 21.67
C LYS A 546 -23.38 16.34 21.85
N GLU A 547 -23.79 16.79 23.04
CA GLU A 547 -25.15 17.20 23.43
C GLU A 547 -26.33 16.56 22.66
N ALA A 548 -26.93 15.51 23.25
CA ALA A 548 -28.32 15.09 23.05
C ALA A 548 -28.82 14.97 21.59
N ILE A 549 -27.99 14.43 20.70
CA ILE A 549 -28.42 14.01 19.37
C ILE A 549 -29.04 12.61 19.51
N TRP A 550 -30.37 12.50 19.60
CA TRP A 550 -31.03 11.20 19.50
C TRP A 550 -30.71 10.58 18.14
N MET A 551 -30.06 9.43 18.11
CA MET A 551 -29.84 8.64 16.90
C MET A 551 -30.68 7.37 16.96
N ASP A 552 -31.31 7.00 15.85
CA ASP A 552 -31.91 5.68 15.70
C ASP A 552 -30.80 4.68 15.33
N VAL A 553 -30.12 4.19 16.37
CA VAL A 553 -28.97 3.28 16.26
C VAL A 553 -29.34 1.87 15.76
N ASN A 554 -30.62 1.54 15.67
CA ASN A 554 -31.07 0.19 15.35
C ASN A 554 -31.17 -0.12 13.84
N ASN A 555 -30.95 0.87 12.96
CA ASN A 555 -31.26 0.73 11.53
C ASN A 555 -30.06 0.66 10.57
N SER A 556 -28.82 0.88 11.01
CA SER A 556 -27.66 0.77 10.11
C SER A 556 -26.32 0.60 10.85
N LYS A 557 -25.46 -0.29 10.33
CA LYS A 557 -24.04 -0.38 10.72
C LYS A 557 -23.13 0.56 9.91
N ASP A 558 -23.67 1.18 8.86
CA ASP A 558 -22.94 2.09 7.99
C ASP A 558 -22.59 3.40 8.72
N ARG A 559 -21.28 3.62 8.92
CA ARG A 559 -20.75 4.79 9.64
C ARG A 559 -21.09 6.11 8.96
N TYR A 560 -21.15 6.13 7.62
CA TYR A 560 -21.51 7.33 6.87
C TYR A 560 -22.98 7.70 7.08
N VAL A 561 -23.88 6.72 7.00
CA VAL A 561 -25.31 6.92 7.25
C VAL A 561 -25.54 7.43 8.69
N LEU A 562 -24.87 6.81 9.66
CA LEU A 562 -24.94 7.21 11.07
C LEU A 562 -24.44 8.65 11.29
N ALA A 563 -23.30 9.02 10.69
CA ALA A 563 -22.77 10.37 10.76
C ALA A 563 -23.71 11.41 10.11
N GLN A 564 -24.31 11.10 8.96
CA GLN A 564 -25.29 11.97 8.31
C GLN A 564 -26.54 12.18 9.17
N GLN A 565 -27.06 11.11 9.78
CA GLN A 565 -28.20 11.20 10.69
C GLN A 565 -27.87 12.09 11.89
N ALA A 566 -26.69 11.89 12.49
CA ALA A 566 -26.21 12.70 13.60
C ALA A 566 -26.15 14.19 13.23
N LEU A 567 -25.55 14.52 12.07
CA LEU A 567 -25.47 15.91 11.57
C LEU A 567 -26.86 16.52 11.33
N ARG A 568 -27.80 15.78 10.74
CA ARG A 568 -29.18 16.25 10.53
C ARG A 568 -29.89 16.53 11.86
N ASN A 569 -29.70 15.67 12.85
CA ASN A 569 -30.31 15.81 14.16
C ASN A 569 -29.67 16.96 14.96
N LEU A 570 -28.36 17.17 14.83
CA LEU A 570 -27.67 18.36 15.37
C LEU A 570 -28.23 19.65 14.75
N ALA A 571 -28.38 19.70 13.43
CA ALA A 571 -28.94 20.87 12.73
C ALA A 571 -30.38 21.16 13.17
N ARG A 572 -31.21 20.12 13.36
CA ARG A 572 -32.57 20.25 13.91
C ARG A 572 -32.56 20.77 15.35
N HIS A 573 -31.68 20.24 16.19
CA HIS A 573 -31.55 20.66 17.59
C HIS A 573 -31.09 22.13 17.71
N GLN A 574 -30.08 22.53 16.92
CA GLN A 574 -29.64 23.92 16.85
C GLN A 574 -30.77 24.85 16.38
N LYS A 575 -31.51 24.45 15.34
CA LYS A 575 -32.68 25.21 14.88
C LYS A 575 -33.75 25.35 15.96
N TYR A 576 -34.00 24.29 16.74
CA TYR A 576 -34.97 24.32 17.85
C TYR A 576 -34.50 25.20 19.02
N LYS A 577 -33.20 25.16 19.40
CA LYS A 577 -32.63 26.06 20.41
C LYS A 577 -32.81 27.53 20.00
N MET A 578 -32.48 27.86 18.74
CA MET A 578 -32.64 29.22 18.21
C MET A 578 -34.09 29.72 18.23
N THR A 579 -35.08 28.89 17.87
CA THR A 579 -36.50 29.30 17.96
C THR A 579 -37.00 29.41 19.40
N LYS A 580 -36.45 28.64 20.33
CA LYS A 580 -36.84 28.71 21.74
C LYS A 580 -36.28 29.97 22.40
N GLU A 581 -35.04 30.34 22.08
CA GLU A 581 -34.42 31.60 22.51
C GLU A 581 -35.14 32.82 21.90
N SER A 582 -35.50 32.79 20.61
CA SER A 582 -36.26 33.91 20.00
C SER A 582 -37.67 34.06 20.58
N ASN A 583 -38.30 32.97 21.04
CA ASN A 583 -39.61 33.03 21.68
C ASN A 583 -39.54 33.49 23.15
N TYR A 584 -38.39 33.39 23.81
CA TYR A 584 -38.19 34.00 25.13
C TYR A 584 -38.00 35.52 25.03
N ASP A 585 -37.31 36.00 23.98
CA ASP A 585 -37.17 37.44 23.73
C ASP A 585 -38.47 38.12 23.26
N GLN A 586 -39.42 37.37 22.67
CA GLN A 586 -40.76 37.89 22.33
C GLN A 586 -41.76 37.89 23.49
N VAL A 587 -41.45 37.22 24.61
CA VAL A 587 -42.27 37.24 25.84
C VAL A 587 -41.66 38.18 26.89
N ALA A 588 -40.45 38.69 26.65
CA ALA A 588 -39.76 39.69 27.48
C ALA A 588 -39.76 41.12 26.88
N CYS A 589 -40.48 41.33 25.77
CA CYS A 589 -40.82 42.64 25.18
C CYS A 589 -42.33 42.84 25.27
#